data_AF-A0A7Y5DV22-F1
#
_entry.id   AF-A0A7Y5DV22-F1
#
_cell.length_a   1.000
_cell.length_b   1.000
_cell.length_c   1.000
_cell.angle_alpha   90.00
_cell.angle_beta   90.00
_cell.angle_gamma   90.00
#
_symmetry.space_group_name_H-M   'P 1'
#
loop_
_entity.id
_entity.type
_entity.pdbx_description
1 polymer ?
#
loop_
_entity_poly.entity_id
_entity_poly.type
_entity_poly.pdbx_seq_one_letter_code
_entity_poly.pdbx_strand_id
1 'polypeptide(L)'
;MKTPIYLPLVLLFPIFFLVSGCGQDQKPASISQTAIKKYSEATTIEGTVSTGKSLIKTGTVEVIDESGQKIKQVTVENGHFRVEIPSGTNLPLLLSFTSETHPDKMVAVVLYEDVTKYFLDPSTTAIAKAAKAMGGYTRANLVRAAEDTTHTPDANKTTTGWRGDPTTQYGGWH
;
A
#
# COMPACT_ATOMS: atom_id res chain seq x y z
N MET A 1 9.43 -68.22 -19.67
CA MET A 1 10.37 -69.35 -19.47
C MET A 1 11.71 -68.78 -19.03
N LYS A 2 12.19 -69.22 -17.86
CA LYS A 2 13.59 -69.42 -17.45
C LYS A 2 14.61 -68.29 -17.65
N THR A 3 14.93 -67.62 -16.53
CA THR A 3 16.33 -67.31 -16.10
C THR A 3 17.15 -68.64 -16.00
N PRO A 4 18.49 -68.72 -15.80
CA PRO A 4 19.29 -67.84 -14.90
C PRO A 4 20.85 -67.80 -15.12
N ILE A 5 21.58 -67.31 -14.10
CA ILE A 5 22.95 -67.69 -13.63
C ILE A 5 24.12 -66.79 -14.10
N TYR A 6 24.60 -65.82 -13.28
CA TYR A 6 25.54 -65.79 -12.11
C TYR A 6 27.02 -65.52 -12.53
N LEU A 7 27.64 -64.36 -12.17
CA LEU A 7 28.38 -64.00 -10.91
C LEU A 7 29.80 -64.64 -10.85
N PRO A 8 30.86 -64.17 -10.11
CA PRO A 8 31.19 -62.93 -9.36
C PRO A 8 32.58 -62.32 -9.69
N LEU A 9 32.98 -61.19 -9.07
CA LEU A 9 34.27 -60.94 -8.33
C LEU A 9 34.35 -59.42 -8.00
N VAL A 10 33.92 -58.90 -6.84
CA VAL A 10 34.51 -58.91 -5.48
C VAL A 10 35.61 -57.85 -5.25
N LEU A 11 35.41 -57.05 -4.18
CA LEU A 11 36.31 -56.16 -3.41
C LEU A 11 36.68 -54.79 -4.03
N LEU A 12 36.74 -53.65 -3.31
CA LEU A 12 36.96 -53.38 -1.89
C LEU A 12 36.44 -51.96 -1.49
N PHE A 13 36.05 -51.86 -0.22
CA PHE A 13 35.40 -50.78 0.56
C PHE A 13 36.38 -49.60 0.92
N PRO A 14 36.03 -48.59 1.76
CA PRO A 14 35.12 -47.45 1.64
C PRO A 14 35.85 -46.08 1.82
N ILE A 15 35.22 -44.93 1.56
CA ILE A 15 35.46 -43.72 2.38
C ILE A 15 34.13 -42.99 2.62
N PHE A 16 33.70 -43.08 3.88
CA PHE A 16 32.76 -42.19 4.54
C PHE A 16 33.31 -40.75 4.50
N PHE A 17 32.57 -39.82 3.91
CA PHE A 17 32.59 -38.42 4.35
C PHE A 17 31.15 -38.02 4.67
N LEU A 18 30.78 -38.28 5.93
CA LEU A 18 29.70 -37.56 6.58
C LEU A 18 30.21 -36.14 6.88
N VAL A 19 29.91 -35.18 6.01
CA VAL A 19 29.89 -33.78 6.43
C VAL A 19 28.48 -33.50 6.92
N SER A 20 28.30 -33.66 8.22
CA SER A 20 27.15 -33.15 8.96
C SER A 20 27.22 -31.62 8.96
N GLY A 21 26.64 -31.01 7.93
CA GLY A 21 26.28 -29.59 7.95
C GLY A 21 25.10 -29.39 8.88
N CYS A 22 25.41 -29.07 10.14
CA CYS A 22 24.43 -28.70 11.16
C CYS A 22 23.98 -27.25 10.94
N GLY A 23 22.67 -27.01 11.01
CA GLY A 23 22.14 -25.71 11.44
C GLY A 23 21.73 -24.76 10.33
N GLN A 24 20.48 -24.88 9.89
CA GLN A 24 19.43 -23.97 10.36
C GLN A 24 18.14 -24.42 9.71
N ASP A 25 17.23 -24.97 10.53
CA ASP A 25 15.81 -24.96 10.21
C ASP A 25 15.45 -23.51 9.88
N GLN A 26 15.37 -23.20 8.60
CA GLN A 26 14.67 -22.03 8.12
C GLN A 26 13.21 -22.31 8.48
N LYS A 27 12.83 -21.93 9.70
CA LYS A 27 11.43 -21.68 10.03
C LYS A 27 10.92 -20.86 8.86
N PRO A 28 9.95 -21.36 8.07
CA PRO A 28 9.34 -20.53 7.05
C PRO A 28 8.90 -19.29 7.80
N ALA A 29 9.40 -18.12 7.37
CA ALA A 29 8.96 -16.86 7.91
C ALA A 29 7.44 -16.95 7.88
N SER A 30 6.83 -17.00 9.07
CA SER A 30 5.40 -16.85 9.20
C SER A 30 5.17 -15.48 8.60
N ILE A 31 4.71 -15.47 7.34
CA ILE A 31 4.07 -14.32 6.75
C ILE A 31 2.87 -14.16 7.66
N SER A 32 3.07 -13.37 8.71
CA SER A 32 2.02 -13.00 9.64
C SER A 32 0.99 -12.34 8.74
N GLN A 33 -0.06 -13.09 8.39
CA GLN A 33 -1.16 -12.59 7.58
C GLN A 33 -1.75 -11.46 8.40
N THR A 34 -1.32 -10.24 8.11
CA THR A 34 -1.86 -9.05 8.74
C THR A 34 -3.36 -9.11 8.49
N ALA A 35 -4.15 -9.24 9.55
CA ALA A 35 -5.59 -9.35 9.43
C ALA A 35 -6.08 -8.18 8.58
N ILE A 36 -6.75 -8.49 7.46
CA ILE A 36 -7.27 -7.48 6.55
C ILE A 36 -8.31 -6.68 7.33
N LYS A 37 -8.00 -5.41 7.61
CA LYS A 37 -8.93 -4.49 8.25
C LYS A 37 -10.13 -4.24 7.33
N LYS A 38 -11.29 -3.97 7.91
CA LYS A 38 -12.52 -3.68 7.18
C LYS A 38 -13.25 -2.53 7.85
N TYR A 39 -14.08 -1.85 7.07
CA TYR A 39 -15.11 -0.98 7.63
C TYR A 39 -16.12 -1.82 8.43
N SER A 40 -16.25 -1.52 9.72
CA SER A 40 -17.20 -2.16 10.63
C SER A 40 -18.64 -1.71 10.36
N GLU A 41 -18.82 -0.45 9.95
CA GLU A 41 -20.10 0.15 9.60
C GLU A 41 -20.01 1.00 8.32
N ALA A 42 -21.17 1.36 7.76
CA ALA A 42 -21.20 2.25 6.60
C ALA A 42 -20.67 3.63 6.99
N THR A 43 -19.64 4.10 6.30
CA THR A 43 -18.92 5.31 6.69
C THR A 43 -18.85 6.29 5.53
N THR A 44 -19.19 7.55 5.80
CA THR A 44 -19.05 8.62 4.80
C THR A 44 -17.63 9.16 4.81
N ILE A 45 -17.00 9.17 3.64
CA ILE A 45 -15.76 9.91 3.36
C ILE A 45 -16.11 11.22 2.65
N GLU A 46 -15.51 12.30 3.10
CA GLU A 46 -15.56 13.62 2.48
C GLU A 46 -14.15 14.07 2.09
N GLY A 47 -14.05 14.89 1.05
CA GLY A 47 -12.75 15.44 0.68
C GLY A 47 -12.80 16.53 -0.37
N THR A 48 -11.62 17.03 -0.70
CA THR A 48 -11.42 18.02 -1.75
C THR A 48 -10.44 17.56 -2.81
N VAL A 49 -10.52 18.16 -3.99
CA VAL A 49 -9.61 17.90 -5.11
C VAL A 49 -8.92 19.20 -5.51
N SER A 50 -7.59 19.20 -5.58
CA SER A 50 -6.82 20.39 -5.90
C SER A 50 -5.56 20.11 -6.73
N THR A 51 -5.08 21.11 -7.45
CA THR A 51 -3.77 21.10 -8.12
C THR A 51 -2.62 21.45 -7.17
N GLY A 52 -2.88 21.52 -5.85
CA GLY A 52 -1.98 22.11 -4.84
C GLY A 52 -1.99 23.65 -4.81
N LYS A 53 -2.51 24.31 -5.86
CA LYS A 53 -2.66 25.78 -5.93
C LYS A 53 -4.12 26.22 -5.99
N SER A 54 -4.97 25.43 -6.62
CA SER A 54 -6.39 25.74 -6.83
C SER A 54 -7.25 24.49 -6.73
N LEU A 55 -8.50 24.64 -6.29
CA LEU A 55 -9.49 23.55 -6.33
C LEU A 55 -9.85 23.21 -7.78
N ILE A 56 -9.99 21.91 -8.05
CA ILE A 56 -10.52 21.41 -9.32
C ILE A 56 -12.02 21.24 -9.15
N LYS A 57 -12.81 22.07 -9.84
CA LYS A 57 -14.25 22.20 -9.54
C LYS A 57 -15.09 20.98 -9.94
N THR A 58 -14.69 20.23 -10.96
CA THR A 58 -15.49 19.15 -11.54
C THR A 58 -14.64 17.95 -11.94
N GLY A 59 -15.26 16.78 -11.89
CA GLY A 59 -14.66 15.49 -12.26
C GLY A 59 -15.36 14.35 -11.52
N THR A 60 -14.68 13.22 -11.42
CA THR A 60 -15.20 12.00 -10.80
C THR A 60 -14.19 11.46 -9.81
N VAL A 61 -14.65 11.01 -8.64
CA VAL A 61 -13.86 10.21 -7.70
C VAL A 61 -14.39 8.78 -7.72
N GLU A 62 -13.51 7.83 -8.03
CA GLU A 62 -13.76 6.40 -7.89
C GLU A 62 -13.13 5.88 -6.60
N VAL A 63 -13.87 5.04 -5.88
CA VAL A 63 -13.35 4.27 -4.75
C VAL A 63 -13.03 2.87 -5.25
N ILE A 64 -11.77 2.49 -5.15
CA ILE A 64 -11.23 1.26 -5.71
C ILE A 64 -10.53 0.48 -4.59
N ASP A 65 -10.70 -0.83 -4.54
CA ASP A 65 -9.92 -1.67 -3.63
C ASP A 65 -8.49 -1.91 -4.17
N GLU A 66 -7.64 -2.59 -3.39
CA GLU A 66 -6.28 -2.91 -3.84
C GLU A 66 -6.21 -3.85 -5.05
N SER A 67 -7.27 -4.62 -5.33
CA SER A 67 -7.35 -5.52 -6.48
C SER A 67 -7.70 -4.79 -7.78
N GLY A 68 -8.12 -3.52 -7.68
CA GLY A 68 -8.60 -2.72 -8.80
C GLY A 68 -10.11 -2.80 -9.00
N GLN A 69 -10.85 -3.45 -8.09
CA GLN A 69 -12.30 -3.50 -8.15
C GLN A 69 -12.89 -2.17 -7.70
N LYS A 70 -13.77 -1.61 -8.53
CA LYS A 70 -14.52 -0.40 -8.20
C LYS A 70 -15.65 -0.72 -7.22
N ILE A 71 -15.65 -0.05 -6.07
CA ILE A 71 -16.66 -0.16 -5.01
C ILE A 71 -17.76 0.88 -5.22
N LYS A 72 -17.36 2.14 -5.45
CA LYS A 72 -18.27 3.29 -5.63
C LYS A 72 -17.65 4.32 -6.57
N GLN A 73 -18.50 5.22 -7.06
CA GLN A 73 -18.12 6.36 -7.88
C GLN A 73 -19.03 7.55 -7.52
N VAL A 74 -18.46 8.73 -7.40
CA VAL A 74 -19.18 9.99 -7.12
C VAL A 74 -18.64 11.13 -7.95
N THR A 75 -19.48 12.13 -8.21
CA THR A 75 -19.09 13.35 -8.90
C THR A 75 -18.42 14.32 -7.92
N VAL A 76 -17.43 15.07 -8.41
CA VAL A 76 -16.87 16.23 -7.70
C VAL A 76 -17.67 17.46 -8.06
N GLU A 77 -18.17 18.15 -7.04
CA GLU A 77 -18.93 19.39 -7.18
C GLU A 77 -18.24 20.51 -6.41
N ASN A 78 -17.94 21.59 -7.13
CA ASN A 78 -17.23 22.76 -6.60
C ASN A 78 -15.91 22.42 -5.87
N GLY A 79 -15.25 21.34 -6.28
CA GLY A 79 -13.99 20.87 -5.69
C GLY A 79 -14.14 19.98 -4.46
N HIS A 80 -15.37 19.60 -4.11
CA HIS A 80 -15.68 18.72 -3.00
C HIS A 80 -16.29 17.41 -3.50
N PHE A 81 -16.06 16.33 -2.76
CA PHE A 81 -16.75 15.05 -2.96
C PHE A 81 -17.18 14.47 -1.62
N ARG A 82 -18.22 13.63 -1.68
CA ARG A 82 -18.73 12.85 -0.56
C ARG A 82 -19.12 11.47 -1.06
N VAL A 83 -18.62 10.42 -0.42
CA VAL A 83 -18.88 9.03 -0.81
C VAL A 83 -19.13 8.18 0.42
N GLU A 84 -20.17 7.35 0.38
CA GLU A 84 -20.46 6.37 1.41
C GLU A 84 -19.78 5.04 1.09
N ILE A 85 -18.97 4.56 2.02
CA ILE A 85 -18.30 3.27 1.99
C ILE A 85 -19.17 2.25 2.73
N PRO A 86 -19.60 1.16 2.09
CA PRO A 86 -20.37 0.12 2.76
C PRO A 86 -19.58 -0.57 3.88
N SER A 87 -20.28 -1.06 4.90
CA SER A 87 -19.69 -1.97 5.88
C SER A 87 -19.17 -3.25 5.22
N GLY A 88 -18.18 -3.88 5.83
CA GLY A 88 -17.52 -5.08 5.30
C GLY A 88 -16.53 -4.81 4.16
N THR A 89 -16.37 -3.56 3.72
CA THR A 89 -15.37 -3.17 2.71
C THR A 89 -13.96 -3.35 3.27
N ASN A 90 -13.10 -4.08 2.55
CA ASN A 90 -11.72 -4.31 2.94
C ASN A 90 -10.86 -3.05 2.77
N LEU A 91 -9.96 -2.80 3.71
CA LEU A 91 -8.91 -1.80 3.62
C LEU A 91 -7.61 -2.45 3.14
N PRO A 92 -6.70 -1.69 2.48
CA PRO A 92 -6.84 -0.26 2.16
C PRO A 92 -7.66 0.01 0.89
N LEU A 93 -8.16 1.24 0.75
CA LEU A 93 -8.87 1.72 -0.43
C LEU A 93 -8.10 2.84 -1.12
N LEU A 94 -8.34 3.01 -2.41
CA LEU A 94 -7.83 4.10 -3.21
C LEU A 94 -8.98 5.03 -3.60
N LEU A 95 -8.83 6.30 -3.29
CA LEU A 95 -9.65 7.38 -3.84
C LEU A 95 -8.95 7.88 -5.09
N SER A 96 -9.60 7.75 -6.24
CA SER A 96 -9.02 7.99 -7.55
C SER A 96 -9.82 9.06 -8.30
N PHE A 97 -9.25 10.24 -8.47
CA PHE A 97 -9.87 11.34 -9.19
C PHE A 97 -9.46 11.38 -10.67
N THR A 98 -10.43 11.62 -11.53
CA THR A 98 -10.25 11.92 -12.97
C THR A 98 -11.15 13.08 -13.40
N SER A 99 -10.72 13.86 -14.39
CA SER A 99 -11.51 14.93 -14.98
C SER A 99 -11.18 15.09 -16.46
N GLU A 100 -12.14 15.56 -17.26
CA GLU A 100 -11.89 15.93 -18.66
C GLU A 100 -11.05 17.20 -18.77
N THR A 101 -11.15 18.09 -17.76
CA THR A 101 -10.46 19.39 -17.74
C THR A 101 -9.06 19.31 -17.16
N HIS A 102 -8.74 18.22 -16.44
CA HIS A 102 -7.45 17.97 -15.83
C HIS A 102 -7.03 16.52 -16.10
N PRO A 103 -6.08 16.28 -17.03
CA PRO A 103 -5.73 14.93 -17.46
C PRO A 103 -4.99 14.12 -16.38
N ASP A 104 -4.44 14.80 -15.37
CA ASP A 104 -3.67 14.17 -14.31
C ASP A 104 -4.59 13.45 -13.33
N LYS A 105 -4.50 12.12 -13.32
CA LYS A 105 -5.14 11.27 -12.32
C LYS A 105 -4.54 11.53 -10.95
N MET A 106 -5.38 11.85 -9.97
CA MET A 106 -4.96 12.04 -8.58
C MET A 106 -5.42 10.89 -7.70
N VAL A 107 -4.59 10.52 -6.73
CA VAL A 107 -4.82 9.37 -5.86
C VAL A 107 -4.55 9.73 -4.41
N ALA A 108 -5.40 9.22 -3.51
CA ALA A 108 -5.14 9.17 -2.07
C ALA A 108 -5.48 7.76 -1.56
N VAL A 109 -4.87 7.39 -0.44
CA VAL A 109 -5.04 6.07 0.16
C VAL A 109 -5.76 6.19 1.50
N VAL A 110 -6.75 5.33 1.68
CA VAL A 110 -7.55 5.17 2.89
C VAL A 110 -7.05 3.93 3.62
N LEU A 111 -6.50 4.10 4.82
CA LEU A 111 -5.94 3.00 5.62
C LEU A 111 -6.78 2.63 6.84
N TYR A 112 -7.60 3.55 7.33
CA TYR A 112 -8.35 3.40 8.56
C TYR A 112 -9.80 3.82 8.34
N GLU A 113 -10.71 3.17 9.07
CA GLU A 113 -12.14 3.38 8.94
C GLU A 113 -12.63 4.67 9.61
N ASP A 114 -11.92 5.15 10.62
CA ASP A 114 -12.23 6.35 11.42
C ASP A 114 -11.78 7.66 10.76
N VAL A 115 -10.86 7.58 9.80
CA VAL A 115 -10.41 8.72 9.00
C VAL A 115 -11.41 8.96 7.87
N THR A 116 -12.14 10.08 7.98
CA THR A 116 -13.25 10.43 7.07
C THR A 116 -12.96 11.64 6.17
N LYS A 117 -11.81 12.31 6.34
CA LYS A 117 -11.47 13.54 5.59
C LYS A 117 -10.20 13.34 4.77
N TYR A 118 -10.30 13.56 3.48
CA TYR A 118 -9.18 13.36 2.54
C TYR A 118 -8.97 14.54 1.61
N PHE A 119 -7.75 14.64 1.10
CA PHE A 119 -7.34 15.58 0.08
C PHE A 119 -6.82 14.78 -1.11
N LEU A 120 -7.25 15.15 -2.32
CA LEU A 120 -6.73 14.60 -3.58
C LEU A 120 -5.93 15.69 -4.26
N ASP A 121 -4.60 15.55 -4.24
CA ASP A 121 -3.68 16.50 -4.83
C ASP A 121 -2.41 15.80 -5.37
N PRO A 122 -1.49 16.53 -6.03
CA PRO A 122 -0.25 15.94 -6.53
C PRO A 122 0.64 15.30 -5.46
N SER A 123 0.62 15.81 -4.22
CA SER A 123 1.42 15.30 -3.10
C SER A 123 0.86 13.98 -2.60
N THR A 124 -0.45 13.88 -2.34
CA THR A 124 -1.08 12.61 -1.93
C THR A 124 -0.89 11.54 -2.99
N THR A 125 -0.91 11.96 -4.26
CA THR A 125 -0.66 11.08 -5.41
C THR A 125 0.79 10.58 -5.43
N ALA A 126 1.77 11.46 -5.18
CA ALA A 126 3.18 11.08 -5.11
C ALA A 126 3.44 10.10 -3.97
N ILE A 127 2.85 10.36 -2.80
CA ILE A 127 2.92 9.50 -1.63
C ILE A 127 2.32 8.12 -1.91
N ALA A 128 1.13 8.06 -2.51
CA ALA A 128 0.50 6.80 -2.89
C ALA A 128 1.40 6.00 -3.85
N LYS A 129 1.94 6.65 -4.89
CA LYS A 129 2.85 6.00 -5.86
C LYS A 129 4.11 5.47 -5.19
N ALA A 130 4.75 6.26 -4.33
CA ALA A 130 5.95 5.86 -3.60
C ALA A 130 5.66 4.68 -2.66
N ALA A 131 4.59 4.73 -1.87
CA ALA A 131 4.20 3.62 -1.00
C ALA A 131 3.92 2.33 -1.78
N LYS A 132 3.25 2.43 -2.94
CA LYS A 132 3.03 1.27 -3.80
C LYS A 132 4.35 0.68 -4.31
N ALA A 133 5.30 1.53 -4.70
CA ALA A 133 6.64 1.10 -5.13
C ALA A 133 7.44 0.41 -4.02
N MET A 134 7.14 0.72 -2.75
CA MET A 134 7.73 0.10 -1.57
C MET A 134 7.08 -1.23 -1.16
N GLY A 135 6.21 -1.79 -2.00
CA GLY A 135 5.61 -3.12 -1.76
C GLY A 135 4.18 -3.09 -1.23
N GLY A 136 3.50 -1.94 -1.25
CA GLY A 136 2.07 -1.86 -0.99
C GLY A 136 1.66 -0.73 -0.04
N TYR A 137 0.35 -0.56 0.12
CA TYR A 137 -0.26 0.50 0.92
C TYR A 137 -0.31 0.13 2.40
N THR A 138 0.84 -0.06 3.03
CA THR A 138 0.93 -0.27 4.48
C THR A 138 1.21 1.06 5.18
N ARG A 139 0.82 1.19 6.46
CA ARG A 139 1.15 2.38 7.27
C ARG A 139 2.65 2.73 7.19
N ALA A 140 3.52 1.73 7.32
CA ALA A 140 4.97 1.94 7.30
C ALA A 140 5.46 2.51 5.96
N ASN A 141 5.00 1.95 4.84
CA ASN A 141 5.37 2.42 3.51
C ASN A 141 4.81 3.81 3.22
N LEU A 142 3.59 4.05 3.65
CA LEU A 142 2.90 5.31 3.46
C LEU A 142 3.57 6.44 4.29
N VAL A 143 3.91 6.20 5.57
CA VAL A 143 4.67 7.15 6.41
C VAL A 143 6.03 7.46 5.77
N ARG A 144 6.77 6.42 5.39
CA ARG A 144 8.07 6.61 4.74
C ARG A 144 7.97 7.31 3.39
N ALA A 145 6.95 7.01 2.60
CA ALA A 145 6.67 7.72 1.36
C ALA A 145 6.36 9.20 1.60
N ALA A 146 5.64 9.54 2.67
CA ALA A 146 5.39 10.93 3.06
C ALA A 146 6.71 11.65 3.43
N GLU A 147 7.58 11.01 4.21
CA GLU A 147 8.90 11.55 4.54
C GLU A 147 9.74 11.79 3.28
N ASP A 148 9.81 10.80 2.39
CA ASP A 148 10.64 10.84 1.18
C ASP A 148 10.11 11.82 0.12
N THR A 149 8.79 12.06 0.08
CA THR A 149 8.16 12.99 -0.88
C THR A 149 8.11 14.43 -0.38
N THR A 150 8.32 14.68 0.91
CA THR A 150 8.52 16.05 1.42
C THR A 150 9.87 16.60 0.93
N HIS A 151 9.86 17.37 -0.16
CA HIS A 151 10.97 18.26 -0.49
C HIS A 151 11.01 19.40 0.55
N THR A 152 11.65 19.16 1.69
CA THR A 152 12.17 20.26 2.51
C THR A 152 13.36 20.85 1.75
N PRO A 153 13.37 22.15 1.39
CA PRO A 153 14.59 22.79 0.90
C PRO A 153 15.71 22.55 1.92
N ASP A 154 16.91 22.17 1.46
CA ASP A 154 18.03 21.76 2.34
C ASP A 154 18.36 22.80 3.44
N ALA A 155 17.99 24.07 3.22
CA ALA A 155 18.10 25.16 4.19
C ALA A 155 17.32 24.94 5.51
N ASN A 156 16.32 24.05 5.55
CA ASN A 156 15.51 23.79 6.74
C ASN A 156 15.75 22.41 7.39
N LYS A 157 16.71 21.61 6.88
CA LYS A 157 17.05 20.29 7.46
C LYS A 157 17.85 20.37 8.76
N THR A 158 18.30 21.56 9.18
CA THR A 158 19.16 21.73 10.37
C THR A 158 18.44 22.22 11.62
N THR A 159 17.12 22.46 11.58
CA THR A 159 16.38 22.90 12.77
C THR A 159 15.76 21.68 13.46
N THR A 160 16.36 21.29 14.58
CA THR A 160 16.07 20.12 15.44
C THR A 160 14.66 20.09 16.08
N GLY A 161 13.61 20.53 15.38
CA GLY A 161 12.28 20.78 15.95
C GLY A 161 11.08 20.17 15.21
N TRP A 162 11.23 19.60 14.01
CA TRP A 162 10.10 19.03 13.29
C TRP A 162 9.85 17.57 13.71
N ARG A 163 8.98 17.37 14.73
CA ARG A 163 8.49 16.06 15.19
C ARG A 163 6.96 15.93 15.09
N GLY A 164 6.34 16.56 14.10
CA GLY A 164 4.97 16.24 13.71
C GLY A 164 4.98 15.00 12.83
N ASP A 165 4.01 14.10 12.99
CA ASP A 165 3.89 12.97 12.06
C ASP A 165 3.61 13.51 10.64
N PRO A 166 4.42 13.11 9.65
CA PRO A 166 4.39 13.70 8.30
C PRO A 166 3.10 13.44 7.54
N THR A 167 2.23 12.55 8.05
CA THR A 167 0.99 12.11 7.41
C THR A 167 -0.22 12.97 7.79
N THR A 168 -0.12 13.78 8.85
CA THR A 168 -1.27 14.59 9.34
C THR A 168 -1.74 15.60 8.30
N GLN A 169 -0.81 16.15 7.51
CA GLN A 169 -1.10 17.12 6.45
C GLN A 169 -1.72 16.50 5.18
N TYR A 170 -1.77 15.18 5.07
CA TYR A 170 -2.23 14.46 3.86
C TYR A 170 -3.51 13.64 4.09
N GLY A 171 -4.32 14.01 5.09
CA GLY A 171 -5.54 13.29 5.46
C GLY A 171 -5.36 12.37 6.67
N GLY A 172 -4.45 12.69 7.59
CA GLY A 172 -4.54 12.24 8.98
C GLY A 172 -4.55 10.73 9.19
N TRP A 173 -3.47 10.02 8.84
CA TRP A 173 -3.32 8.58 9.13
C TRP A 173 -2.97 8.30 10.60
N HIS A 174 -3.72 8.94 11.51
CA HIS A 174 -3.55 8.96 12.96
C HIS A 174 -4.67 8.24 13.66
#